data_AF-A0AAE3MI51-F1
#
_entry.id   AF-A0AAE3MI51-F1
#
_cell.length_a   1.000
_cell.length_b   1.000
_cell.length_c   1.000
_cell.angle_alpha   90.00
_cell.angle_beta   90.00
_cell.angle_gamma   90.00
#
_symmetry.space_group_name_H-M   'P 1'
#
loop_
_entity.id
_entity.type
_entity.pdbx_description
1 polymer ?
#
loop_
_entity_poly.entity_id
_entity_poly.type
_entity_poly.pdbx_seq_one_letter_code
_entity_poly.pdbx_strand_id
1 'polypeptide(L)'
;MVLKKIAVSVNLKREPNKILKYASQLAKDSNSKLSCICHLTDKSIPSPNNNLNLNNFISKLEYIKVIDDILTPQEIGYEIIITPTHIIKYFENITTILSPSLIITELTDLNSIHSSIKNIRTPLLIFHNPKESEN
;
A
#
# COMPACT_ATOMS: atom_id res chain seq x y z
N MET A 1 21.62 -5.03 -5.55
CA MET A 1 20.50 -5.69 -4.84
C MET A 1 19.50 -6.14 -5.89
N VAL A 2 19.11 -7.41 -5.91
CA VAL A 2 18.08 -7.89 -6.86
C VAL A 2 16.71 -7.64 -6.24
N LEU A 3 15.92 -6.77 -6.87
CA LEU A 3 14.52 -6.60 -6.51
C LEU A 3 13.76 -7.82 -7.04
N LYS A 4 13.20 -8.64 -6.15
CA LYS A 4 12.36 -9.80 -6.54
C LYS A 4 10.88 -9.52 -6.31
N LYS A 5 10.57 -8.76 -5.26
CA LYS A 5 9.22 -8.34 -4.89
C LYS A 5 9.26 -6.91 -4.35
N ILE A 6 8.34 -6.08 -4.82
CA ILE A 6 8.14 -4.71 -4.38
C ILE A 6 6.76 -4.63 -3.74
N ALA A 7 6.68 -4.13 -2.51
CA ALA A 7 5.41 -3.84 -1.86
C ALA A 7 5.15 -2.33 -1.93
N VAL A 8 3.95 -1.92 -2.36
CA VAL A 8 3.56 -0.51 -2.42
C VAL A 8 2.30 -0.28 -1.59
N SER A 9 2.32 0.70 -0.68
CA SER A 9 1.11 1.09 0.04
C SER A 9 0.22 1.97 -0.84
N VAL A 10 -1.06 1.62 -0.92
CA VAL A 10 -2.05 2.39 -1.69
C VAL A 10 -3.02 3.07 -0.74
N ASN A 11 -3.21 4.38 -0.94
CA ASN A 11 -4.19 5.19 -0.21
C ASN A 11 -5.06 5.94 -1.21
N LEU A 12 -6.34 5.54 -1.33
CA LEU A 12 -7.28 6.17 -2.27
C LEU A 12 -7.64 7.60 -1.91
N LYS A 13 -7.43 8.03 -0.65
CA LYS A 13 -7.66 9.43 -0.23
C LYS A 13 -6.58 10.40 -0.74
N ARG A 14 -5.64 9.90 -1.54
CA ARG A 14 -4.53 10.65 -2.12
C ARG A 14 -4.51 10.48 -3.64
N GLU A 15 -3.36 10.71 -4.25
CA GLU A 15 -3.11 10.50 -5.67
C GLU A 15 -2.40 9.15 -5.89
N PRO A 16 -3.13 8.00 -5.90
CA PRO A 16 -2.53 6.68 -6.04
C PRO A 16 -1.82 6.50 -7.38
N ASN A 17 -2.18 7.28 -8.40
CA ASN A 17 -1.63 7.21 -9.76
C ASN A 17 -0.11 7.37 -9.78
N LYS A 18 0.41 8.39 -9.08
CA LYS A 18 1.84 8.71 -9.09
C LYS A 18 2.69 7.60 -8.48
N ILE A 19 2.32 7.13 -7.28
CA ILE A 19 3.07 6.09 -6.57
C ILE A 19 2.94 4.72 -7.25
N LEU A 20 1.75 4.38 -7.77
CA LEU A 20 1.53 3.12 -8.48
C LEU A 20 2.29 3.07 -9.80
N LYS A 21 2.29 4.14 -10.61
CA LYS A 21 3.07 4.21 -11.86
C LYS A 21 4.58 4.11 -11.60
N TYR A 22 5.07 4.77 -10.55
CA TYR A 22 6.47 4.65 -10.16
C TYR A 22 6.81 3.20 -9.76
N ALA A 23 6.00 2.60 -8.90
CA ALA A 23 6.21 1.24 -8.44
C ALA A 23 6.11 0.21 -9.59
N SER A 24 5.19 0.42 -10.54
CA SER A 24 5.01 -0.45 -11.70
C SER A 24 6.17 -0.37 -12.68
N GLN A 25 6.67 0.83 -12.96
CA GLN A 25 7.85 1.01 -13.80
C GLN A 25 9.07 0.31 -13.17
N LEU A 26 9.30 0.53 -11.87
CA LEU A 26 10.40 -0.12 -11.16
C LEU A 26 10.25 -1.66 -11.15
N ALA A 27 9.02 -2.16 -10.99
CA ALA A 27 8.75 -3.59 -11.06
C ALA A 27 9.04 -4.16 -12.45
N LYS A 28 8.64 -3.45 -13.51
CA LYS A 28 8.90 -3.81 -14.90
C LYS A 28 10.41 -3.86 -15.21
N ASP A 29 11.13 -2.79 -14.86
CA ASP A 29 12.57 -2.67 -15.13
C ASP A 29 13.41 -3.71 -14.37
N SER A 30 12.93 -4.14 -13.20
CA SER A 30 13.60 -5.13 -12.37
C SER A 30 13.06 -6.56 -12.52
N ASN A 31 12.05 -6.78 -13.36
CA ASN A 31 11.30 -8.05 -13.44
C ASN A 31 10.82 -8.56 -12.06
N SER A 32 10.34 -7.63 -11.23
CA SER A 32 9.81 -7.91 -9.88
C SER A 32 8.31 -8.15 -9.90
N LYS A 33 7.81 -8.91 -8.91
CA LYS A 33 6.38 -8.92 -8.58
C LYS A 33 6.00 -7.66 -7.81
N LEU A 34 4.84 -7.07 -8.13
CA LEU A 34 4.30 -5.92 -7.40
C LEU A 34 3.17 -6.35 -6.46
N SER A 35 3.26 -6.02 -5.18
CA SER A 35 2.22 -6.25 -4.18
C SER A 35 1.62 -4.91 -3.74
N CYS A 36 0.37 -4.64 -4.09
CA CYS A 36 -0.36 -3.44 -3.69
C CYS A 36 -1.05 -3.65 -2.34
N ILE A 37 -0.63 -2.90 -1.33
CA ILE A 37 -1.10 -3.02 0.05
C ILE A 37 -2.13 -1.94 0.33
N CYS A 38 -3.37 -2.34 0.51
CA CYS A 38 -4.51 -1.46 0.72
C CYS A 38 -4.96 -1.52 2.17
N HIS A 39 -5.08 -0.38 2.82
CA HIS A 39 -5.61 -0.30 4.18
C HIS A 39 -7.09 0.09 4.17
N LEU A 40 -7.93 -0.74 4.81
CA LEU A 40 -9.31 -0.37 5.13
C LEU A 40 -9.31 0.33 6.49
N THR A 41 -9.53 1.64 6.50
CA THR A 41 -9.83 2.38 7.74
C THR A 41 -11.25 2.04 8.19
N ASP A 42 -11.43 0.86 8.77
CA ASP A 42 -12.66 0.53 9.48
C ASP A 42 -12.59 1.14 10.88
N LYS A 43 -13.38 2.19 11.13
CA LYS A 43 -13.77 2.53 12.50
C LYS A 43 -14.76 1.50 13.08
N SER A 44 -15.21 0.54 12.27
CA SER A 44 -16.09 -0.56 12.64
C SER A 44 -15.30 -1.86 12.72
N ILE A 45 -14.82 -2.19 13.93
CA ILE A 45 -14.50 -3.58 14.28
C ILE A 45 -15.78 -4.38 13.99
N PRO A 46 -15.75 -5.45 13.17
CA PRO A 46 -16.95 -6.22 12.90
C PRO A 46 -17.34 -6.94 14.20
N SER A 47 -18.47 -6.54 14.79
CA SER A 47 -19.13 -7.41 15.76
C SER A 47 -19.57 -8.68 15.02
N PRO A 48 -19.55 -9.86 15.65
CA PRO A 48 -19.82 -11.14 14.98
C PRO A 48 -21.23 -11.25 14.36
N ASN A 49 -22.13 -10.31 14.68
CA ASN A 49 -23.56 -10.41 14.38
C ASN A 49 -24.10 -9.38 13.37
N ASN A 50 -23.25 -8.57 12.72
CA ASN A 50 -23.76 -7.59 11.76
C ASN A 50 -23.55 -8.02 10.31
N ASN A 51 -24.70 -8.19 9.65
CA ASN A 51 -24.94 -8.26 8.21
C ASN A 51 -23.84 -7.57 7.40
N LEU A 52 -23.37 -8.27 6.35
CA LEU A 52 -22.56 -7.76 5.24
C LEU A 52 -22.41 -6.23 5.24
N ASN A 53 -21.30 -5.74 5.80
CA ASN A 53 -20.96 -4.32 5.79
C ASN A 53 -20.77 -3.91 4.32
N LEU A 54 -21.85 -3.50 3.65
CA LEU A 54 -21.89 -3.13 2.24
C LEU A 54 -20.84 -2.06 1.92
N ASN A 55 -20.62 -1.13 2.86
CA ASN A 55 -19.59 -0.10 2.77
C ASN A 55 -18.17 -0.69 2.67
N ASN A 56 -17.87 -1.76 3.41
CA ASN A 56 -16.56 -2.42 3.35
C ASN A 56 -16.37 -3.15 2.03
N PHE A 57 -17.44 -3.72 1.49
CA PHE A 57 -17.40 -4.36 0.18
C PHE A 57 -17.18 -3.33 -0.94
N ILE A 58 -17.86 -2.19 -0.88
CA ILE A 58 -17.70 -1.08 -1.83
C ILE A 58 -16.27 -0.54 -1.79
N SER A 59 -15.71 -0.26 -0.61
CA SER A 59 -14.32 0.23 -0.49
C SER A 59 -13.28 -0.78 -0.99
N LYS A 60 -13.51 -2.10 -0.83
CA LYS A 60 -12.64 -3.14 -1.40
C LYS A 60 -12.67 -3.12 -2.92
N LEU A 61 -13.87 -3.03 -3.51
CA LEU A 61 -14.03 -2.96 -4.96
C LEU A 61 -13.42 -1.68 -5.54
N GLU A 62 -13.50 -0.57 -4.81
CA GLU A 62 -12.91 0.70 -5.23
C GLU A 62 -11.38 0.59 -5.33
N TYR A 63 -10.72 -0.04 -4.34
CA TYR A 63 -9.28 -0.31 -4.42
C TYR A 63 -8.93 -1.16 -5.63
N ILE A 64 -9.66 -2.26 -5.85
CA ILE A 64 -9.42 -3.15 -6.98
C ILE A 64 -9.55 -2.38 -8.29
N LYS A 65 -10.66 -1.67 -8.50
CA LYS A 65 -10.91 -0.91 -9.71
C LYS A 65 -9.82 0.12 -9.99
N VAL A 66 -9.49 0.96 -9.00
CA VAL A 66 -8.48 2.03 -9.18
C VAL A 66 -7.11 1.43 -9.49
N ILE A 67 -6.71 0.36 -8.80
CA ILE A 67 -5.42 -0.29 -9.05
C ILE A 67 -5.41 -0.93 -10.44
N ASP A 68 -6.46 -1.65 -10.82
CA ASP A 68 -6.57 -2.30 -12.13
C ASP A 68 -6.52 -1.28 -13.27
N ASP A 69 -7.26 -0.17 -13.16
CA ASP A 69 -7.29 0.92 -14.15
C ASP A 69 -5.89 1.53 -14.36
N ILE A 70 -5.06 1.59 -13.32
CA ILE A 70 -3.70 2.17 -13.38
C ILE A 70 -2.68 1.13 -13.86
N LEU A 71 -2.75 -0.11 -13.37
CA LEU A 71 -1.70 -1.12 -13.54
C LEU A 71 -1.90 -2.05 -14.74
N THR A 72 -3.14 -2.32 -15.15
CA THR A 72 -3.41 -3.18 -16.32
C THR A 72 -2.72 -2.65 -17.59
N PRO A 73 -2.78 -1.34 -17.90
CA PRO A 73 -2.08 -0.79 -19.07
C PRO A 73 -0.55 -0.86 -18.98
N GLN A 74 0.02 -1.14 -17.81
CA GLN A 74 1.47 -1.24 -17.62
C GLN A 74 2.03 -2.62 -17.99
N GLU A 75 1.14 -3.60 -18.20
CA GLU A 75 1.46 -5.00 -18.55
C GLU A 75 2.39 -5.66 -17.52
N ILE A 76 2.12 -5.44 -16.23
CA ILE A 76 2.86 -6.05 -15.14
C ILE A 76 1.98 -7.01 -14.33
N GLY A 77 2.58 -8.06 -13.77
CA GLY A 77 1.90 -8.90 -12.80
C GLY A 77 1.85 -8.22 -11.43
N TYR A 78 0.65 -8.09 -10.85
CA TYR A 78 0.47 -7.54 -9.51
C TYR A 78 -0.50 -8.38 -8.67
N GLU A 79 -0.36 -8.28 -7.35
CA GLU A 79 -1.32 -8.79 -6.37
C GLU A 79 -1.87 -7.64 -5.52
N ILE A 80 -3.14 -7.70 -5.15
CA ILE A 80 -3.78 -6.71 -4.26
C ILE A 80 -4.01 -7.38 -2.91
N ILE A 81 -3.47 -6.78 -1.85
CA ILE A 81 -3.54 -7.26 -0.48
C ILE A 81 -4.29 -6.23 0.35
N ILE A 82 -5.47 -6.60 0.82
CA ILE A 82 -6.32 -5.73 1.62
C ILE A 82 -6.20 -6.12 3.09
N THR A 83 -5.82 -5.16 3.94
CA THR A 83 -5.61 -5.38 5.38
C THR A 83 -6.47 -4.44 6.23
N PRO A 84 -7.03 -4.92 7.36
CA PRO A 84 -7.68 -4.07 8.36
C PRO A 84 -6.67 -3.39 9.29
N THR A 85 -5.38 -3.72 9.18
CA THR A 85 -4.33 -3.19 10.06
C THR A 85 -3.73 -1.92 9.47
N HIS A 86 -3.55 -0.89 10.31
CA HIS A 86 -2.90 0.35 9.91
C HIS A 86 -1.57 0.10 9.18
N ILE A 87 -1.38 0.74 8.02
CA ILE A 87 -0.31 0.43 7.07
C ILE A 87 1.10 0.37 7.71
N ILE A 88 1.37 1.30 8.64
CA ILE A 88 2.65 1.40 9.35
C ILE A 88 2.92 0.17 10.23
N LYS A 89 1.91 -0.28 11.00
CA LYS A 89 2.00 -1.53 11.79
C LYS A 89 2.05 -2.75 10.87
N TYR A 90 1.38 -2.67 9.73
CA TYR A 90 1.38 -3.75 8.76
C TYR A 90 2.72 -3.90 8.04
N PHE A 91 3.56 -2.86 7.93
CA PHE A 91 4.90 -2.99 7.35
C PHE A 91 5.78 -3.96 8.13
N GLU A 92 5.74 -3.92 9.46
CA GLU A 92 6.46 -4.89 10.31
C GLU A 92 6.04 -6.33 9.95
N ASN A 93 4.73 -6.58 9.84
CA ASN A 93 4.21 -7.89 9.46
C ASN A 93 4.52 -8.27 8.00
N ILE A 94 4.45 -7.33 7.07
CA ILE A 94 4.76 -7.53 5.64
C ILE A 94 6.19 -7.99 5.46
N THR A 95 7.15 -7.40 6.20
CA THR A 95 8.56 -7.81 6.07
C THR A 95 8.75 -9.30 6.35
N THR A 96 7.90 -9.88 7.20
CA THR A 96 7.92 -11.30 7.52
C THR A 96 7.11 -12.12 6.52
N ILE A 97 5.86 -11.71 6.23
CA ILE A 97 4.91 -12.51 5.43
C ILE A 97 5.25 -12.47 3.94
N LEU A 98 5.45 -11.28 3.39
CA LEU A 98 5.70 -11.10 1.95
C LEU A 98 7.18 -11.11 1.61
N SER A 99 8.05 -10.86 2.60
CA SER A 99 9.50 -10.70 2.43
C SER A 99 9.85 -9.82 1.20
N PRO A 100 9.28 -8.61 1.07
CA PRO A 100 9.59 -7.74 -0.06
C PRO A 100 11.06 -7.33 -0.02
N SER A 101 11.62 -7.11 -1.20
CA SER A 101 12.96 -6.54 -1.38
C SER A 101 12.96 -5.02 -1.19
N LEU A 102 11.82 -4.38 -1.41
CA LEU A 102 11.61 -2.94 -1.26
C LEU A 102 10.17 -2.67 -0.84
N ILE A 103 9.97 -1.76 0.10
CA ILE A 103 8.67 -1.18 0.41
C ILE A 103 8.64 0.26 -0.12
N ILE A 104 7.57 0.63 -0.82
CA ILE A 104 7.31 1.98 -1.31
C ILE A 104 6.06 2.49 -0.62
N THR A 105 6.13 3.67 0.00
CA THR A 105 5.00 4.23 0.73
C THR A 105 4.90 5.74 0.60
N GLU A 106 3.70 6.28 0.75
CA GLU A 106 3.46 7.72 0.82
C GLU A 106 3.11 8.13 2.26
N LEU A 107 3.82 9.13 2.80
CA LEU A 107 3.61 9.64 4.15
C LEU A 107 3.53 11.17 4.18
N THR A 108 2.53 11.71 4.89
CA THR A 108 2.46 13.14 5.22
C THR A 108 3.32 13.53 6.40
N ASP A 109 3.46 12.64 7.38
CA ASP A 109 4.18 12.92 8.61
C ASP A 109 5.24 11.83 8.77
N LEU A 110 6.51 12.20 8.62
CA LEU A 110 7.64 11.29 8.79
C LEU A 110 7.80 10.85 10.25
N ASN A 111 7.28 11.61 11.22
CA ASN A 111 7.32 11.20 12.62
C ASN A 111 6.43 9.98 12.87
N SER A 112 5.35 9.82 12.09
CA SER A 112 4.43 8.68 12.21
C SER A 112 5.09 7.32 11.99
N ILE A 113 6.22 7.26 11.27
CA ILE A 113 6.94 6.01 11.00
C ILE A 113 8.19 5.84 11.87
N HIS A 114 8.62 6.86 12.61
CA HIS A 114 9.90 6.85 13.33
C HIS A 114 10.00 5.73 14.38
N SER A 115 8.90 5.36 15.03
CA SER A 115 8.88 4.25 16.00
C SER A 115 8.95 2.89 15.30
N SER A 116 8.26 2.71 14.17
CA SER A 116 8.21 1.45 13.43
C SER A 116 9.40 1.21 12.51
N ILE A 117 10.09 2.26 12.04
CA ILE A 117 11.20 2.12 11.10
C ILE A 117 12.36 1.28 11.65
N LYS A 118 12.55 1.29 12.98
CA LYS A 118 13.55 0.46 13.67
C LYS A 118 13.29 -1.05 13.52
N ASN A 119 12.03 -1.43 13.31
CA ASN A 119 11.61 -2.82 13.19
C ASN A 119 11.51 -3.28 11.73
N ILE A 120 11.52 -2.34 10.77
CA ILE A 120 11.44 -2.65 9.34
C ILE A 120 12.83 -3.05 8.84
N ARG A 121 13.00 -4.33 8.51
CA ARG A 121 14.27 -4.88 7.98
C ARG A 121 14.42 -4.73 6.46
N THR A 122 13.34 -4.39 5.77
CA THR A 122 13.33 -4.18 4.32
C THR A 122 13.60 -2.70 4.01
N PRO A 123 14.43 -2.38 2.99
CA PRO A 123 14.59 -1.01 2.52
C PRO A 123 13.23 -0.34 2.24
N LEU A 124 13.11 0.92 2.66
CA LEU A 124 11.88 1.71 2.54
C LEU A 124 12.14 2.95 1.70
N LEU A 125 11.36 3.13 0.64
CA LEU A 125 11.30 4.35 -0.15
C LEU A 125 10.04 5.14 0.23
N ILE A 126 10.22 6.36 0.71
CA ILE A 126 9.12 7.20 1.20
C ILE A 126 8.88 8.37 0.25
N PHE A 127 7.68 8.44 -0.30
CA PHE A 127 7.15 9.60 -1.00
C PHE A 127 6.58 10.55 0.06
N HIS A 128 7.34 11.59 0.38
CA HIS A 128 6.89 12.59 1.34
C HIS A 128 6.09 13.69 0.63
N ASN A 129 4.79 13.72 0.90
CA ASN A 129 3.89 14.78 0.48
C ASN A 129 3.39 15.48 1.75
N PRO A 130 4.03 16.57 2.22
CA PRO A 130 3.50 17.35 3.31
C PRO A 130 2.11 17.86 2.92
N LYS A 131 1.17 17.92 3.87
CA LYS A 131 -0.09 18.62 3.60
C LYS A 131 0.27 20.05 3.25
N GLU A 132 -0.19 20.56 2.11
CA GLU A 132 -0.24 22.00 1.91
C GLU A 132 -1.03 22.55 3.11
N SER A 133 -0.38 23.39 3.90
CA SER A 133 -1.05 24.17 4.92
C SER A 133 -2.11 24.98 4.21
N GLU A 134 -3.38 24.65 4.44
CA GLU A 134 -4.52 25.49 4.09
C GLU A 134 -4.27 26.87 4.73
N ASN A 135 -3.85 27.84 3.92
CA ASN A 135 -3.79 29.25 4.27
C ASN A 135 -5.16 29.88 4.00
#